data_AF-A0A7W1PR17-F1
#
_entry.id   AF-A0A7W1PR17-F1
#
_cell.length_a   1.000
_cell.length_b   1.000
_cell.length_c   1.000
_cell.angle_alpha   90.00
_cell.angle_beta   90.00
_cell.angle_gamma   90.00
#
_symmetry.space_group_name_H-M   'P 1'
#
loop_
_entity.id
_entity.type
_entity.pdbx_description
1 polymer ?
#
loop_
_entity_poly.entity_id
_entity_poly.type
_entity_poly.pdbx_seq_one_letter_code
_entity_poly.pdbx_strand_id
1 'polypeptide(L)'
;MADDSSDSVELRDVAIVGGGCYGTFYAGQMLRARERGKAGFRRLLVVDRDPRCRFTAEVGTAADRELVVADWSEFFDSWLDRAPVAASGEAGDAIVPSPLMPHLMYEWLVRRARSRWPGRMVVQRPLTAPIGTPYDAAAPDGTRYISFADWLCPTHCVEPAVCPVTRAPRTWEMSDALERLADRLELAAPTAGPALFVCRHRVFGVGMFDVAAVLEGDRLVAEAGQRRQEVDVLVGTVSGCHGAVSLLHLGPGPVAPR
;
A
#
# COMPACT_ATOMS: atom_id res chain seq x y z
N MET A 1 -17.63 10.38 28.99
CA MET A 1 -16.22 10.80 29.08
C MET A 1 -15.42 9.67 28.47
N ALA A 2 -15.11 9.80 27.18
CA ALA A 2 -14.40 8.77 26.44
C ALA A 2 -12.90 8.90 26.78
N ASP A 3 -12.30 7.75 27.05
CA ASP A 3 -10.89 7.53 27.34
C ASP A 3 -10.00 8.25 26.31
N ASP A 4 -9.25 9.26 26.75
CA ASP A 4 -8.37 10.11 25.93
C ASP A 4 -6.96 9.50 25.75
N SER A 5 -6.79 8.24 26.17
CA SER A 5 -5.59 7.44 25.97
C SER A 5 -5.50 6.86 24.55
N SER A 6 -5.58 7.70 23.51
CA SER A 6 -5.02 7.33 22.20
C SER A 6 -3.60 7.85 22.15
N ASP A 7 -2.61 6.97 22.24
CA ASP A 7 -1.20 7.32 22.05
C ASP A 7 -1.05 8.17 20.78
N SER A 8 -0.30 9.27 20.90
CA SER A 8 0.00 10.12 19.74
C SER A 8 0.82 9.32 18.74
N VAL A 9 0.48 9.43 17.45
CA VAL A 9 1.22 8.74 16.39
C VAL A 9 2.42 9.59 15.98
N GLU A 10 3.63 9.07 16.16
CA GLU A 10 4.86 9.72 15.70
C GLU A 10 5.34 9.12 14.38
N LEU A 11 5.48 9.98 13.36
CA LEU A 11 5.93 9.62 12.01
C LEU A 11 7.10 10.52 11.61
N ARG A 12 7.83 10.16 10.55
CA ARG A 12 8.83 11.03 9.96
C ARG A 12 8.24 11.77 8.76
N ASP A 13 8.31 11.24 7.55
CA ASP A 13 7.64 11.83 6.39
C ASP A 13 6.39 11.02 6.05
N VAL A 14 5.33 11.72 5.67
CA VAL A 14 4.08 11.10 5.24
C VAL A 14 3.79 11.50 3.80
N ALA A 15 3.91 10.54 2.89
CA ALA A 15 3.56 10.74 1.48
C ALA A 15 2.06 10.46 1.26
N ILE A 16 1.34 11.44 0.74
CA ILE A 16 -0.09 11.34 0.41
C ILE A 16 -0.22 11.29 -1.11
N VAL A 17 -0.83 10.21 -1.62
CA VAL A 17 -1.01 10.00 -3.06
C VAL A 17 -2.19 10.82 -3.57
N GLY A 18 -1.90 11.82 -4.39
CA GLY A 18 -2.85 12.74 -5.00
C GLY A 18 -3.14 13.96 -4.12
N GLY A 19 -3.33 15.12 -4.75
CA GLY A 19 -3.74 16.39 -4.17
C GLY A 19 -5.17 16.79 -4.53
N GLY A 20 -5.95 15.87 -5.08
CA GLY A 20 -7.39 16.03 -5.33
C GLY A 20 -8.24 16.06 -4.04
N CYS A 21 -9.54 15.72 -4.14
CA CYS A 21 -10.45 15.78 -3.00
C CYS A 21 -10.01 14.91 -1.81
N TYR A 22 -9.62 13.66 -2.04
CA TYR A 22 -9.24 12.73 -0.99
C TYR A 22 -7.90 13.09 -0.34
N GLY A 23 -6.87 13.35 -1.14
CA GLY A 23 -5.56 13.71 -0.60
C GLY A 23 -5.57 15.04 0.17
N THR A 24 -6.32 16.04 -0.32
CA THR A 24 -6.53 17.29 0.41
C THR A 24 -7.24 17.05 1.74
N PHE A 25 -8.26 16.20 1.75
CA PHE A 25 -8.96 15.81 2.97
C PHE A 25 -8.00 15.14 3.97
N TYR A 26 -7.20 14.15 3.55
CA TYR A 26 -6.26 13.47 4.43
C TYR A 26 -5.15 14.38 4.94
N ALA A 27 -4.61 15.28 4.10
CA ALA A 27 -3.67 16.30 4.54
C ALA A 27 -4.28 17.18 5.65
N GLY A 28 -5.53 17.62 5.46
CA GLY A 28 -6.27 18.36 6.48
C GLY A 28 -6.47 17.58 7.79
N GLN A 29 -6.77 16.29 7.73
CA GLN A 29 -6.89 15.45 8.94
C GLN A 29 -5.55 15.30 9.68
N MET A 30 -4.44 15.11 8.95
CA MET A 30 -3.10 15.02 9.53
C MET A 30 -2.70 16.33 10.24
N LEU A 31 -2.97 17.47 9.61
CA LEU A 31 -2.69 18.78 10.22
C LEU A 31 -3.55 19.03 11.46
N ARG A 32 -4.85 18.71 11.40
CA ARG A 32 -5.74 18.82 12.56
C ARG A 32 -5.33 17.88 13.70
N ALA A 33 -4.85 16.69 13.38
CA ALA A 33 -4.33 15.75 14.37
C ALA A 33 -3.09 16.31 15.08
N ARG A 34 -2.17 16.92 14.34
CA ARG A 34 -1.01 17.62 14.89
C ARG A 34 -1.39 18.78 15.79
N GLU A 35 -2.30 19.64 15.35
CA GLU A 35 -2.78 20.78 16.15
C GLU A 35 -3.37 20.33 17.51
N ARG A 36 -3.92 19.12 17.55
CA ARG A 36 -4.49 18.51 18.75
C ARG A 36 -3.52 17.62 19.53
N GLY A 37 -2.24 17.58 19.14
CA GLY A 37 -1.23 16.73 19.79
C GLY A 37 -1.48 15.23 19.63
N LYS A 38 -2.27 14.82 18.63
CA LYS A 38 -2.57 13.40 18.34
C LYS A 38 -1.67 12.80 17.25
N ALA A 39 -0.88 13.62 16.57
CA ALA A 39 0.13 13.18 15.62
C ALA A 39 1.35 14.11 15.56
N GLY A 40 2.54 13.52 15.59
CA GLY A 40 3.80 14.17 15.23
C GLY A 40 4.28 13.68 13.87
N PHE A 41 4.82 14.60 13.06
CA PHE A 41 5.55 14.23 11.83
C PHE A 41 6.62 15.27 11.50
N ARG A 42 7.61 14.91 10.68
CA ARG A 42 8.54 15.89 10.12
C ARG A 42 7.90 16.64 8.96
N ARG A 43 7.34 15.92 7.98
CA ARG A 43 6.79 16.54 6.77
C ARG A 43 5.62 15.76 6.16
N LEU A 44 4.62 16.48 5.63
CA LEU A 44 3.66 15.91 4.67
C LEU A 44 4.12 16.19 3.24
N LEU A 45 4.14 15.15 2.42
CA LEU A 45 4.46 15.23 1.00
C LEU A 45 3.18 14.89 0.23
N VAL A 46 2.46 15.88 -0.29
CA VAL A 46 1.31 15.62 -1.16
C VAL A 46 1.83 15.50 -2.59
N VAL A 47 1.64 14.33 -3.21
CA VAL A 47 2.22 14.03 -4.52
C VAL A 47 1.14 14.05 -5.58
N ASP A 48 1.21 15.00 -6.51
CA ASP A 48 0.24 15.13 -7.60
C ASP A 48 0.94 15.60 -8.89
N ARG A 49 0.38 15.24 -10.04
CA ARG A 49 0.86 15.70 -11.35
C ARG A 49 0.42 17.13 -11.65
N ASP A 50 -0.72 17.56 -11.12
CA ASP A 50 -1.26 18.90 -11.33
C ASP A 50 -0.73 19.89 -10.25
N PRO A 51 0.10 20.88 -10.62
CA PRO A 51 0.55 21.91 -9.68
C PRO A 51 -0.61 22.76 -9.13
N ARG A 52 -1.77 22.75 -9.79
CA ARG A 52 -2.99 23.49 -9.41
C ARG A 52 -4.05 22.58 -8.80
N CYS A 53 -3.67 21.41 -8.31
CA CYS A 53 -4.58 20.52 -7.61
C CYS A 53 -5.18 21.20 -6.37
N ARG A 54 -6.25 20.60 -5.83
CA ARG A 54 -7.05 21.15 -4.74
C ARG A 54 -6.22 21.45 -3.47
N PHE A 55 -5.22 20.63 -3.17
CA PHE A 55 -4.30 20.84 -2.04
C PHE A 55 -3.63 22.22 -2.10
N THR A 56 -3.18 22.64 -3.28
CA THR A 56 -2.55 23.96 -3.47
C THR A 56 -3.50 25.10 -3.10
N ALA A 57 -4.77 24.97 -3.48
CA ALA A 57 -5.77 26.01 -3.25
C ALA A 57 -6.27 26.06 -1.80
N GLU A 58 -6.40 24.92 -1.13
CA GLU A 58 -7.07 24.83 0.19
C GLU A 58 -6.13 24.70 1.38
N VAL A 59 -4.95 24.09 1.21
CA VAL A 59 -4.02 23.77 2.31
C VAL A 59 -2.68 24.47 2.14
N GLY A 60 -2.14 24.45 0.91
CA GLY A 60 -0.89 25.11 0.54
C GLY A 60 0.38 24.51 1.16
N THR A 61 1.53 24.97 0.65
CA THR A 61 2.86 24.59 1.13
C THR A 61 3.25 25.42 2.36
N ALA A 62 3.94 24.79 3.31
CA ALA A 62 4.52 25.43 4.50
C ALA A 62 5.82 24.70 4.90
N ALA A 63 6.41 25.05 6.05
CA ALA A 63 7.63 24.40 6.53
C ALA A 63 7.46 22.88 6.74
N ASP A 64 6.25 22.45 7.12
CA ASP A 64 5.92 21.09 7.50
C ASP A 64 5.11 20.30 6.46
N ARG A 65 4.84 20.89 5.30
CA ARG A 65 4.07 20.26 4.22
C ARG A 65 4.41 20.87 2.88
N GLU A 66 4.45 20.07 1.84
CA GLU A 66 4.66 20.56 0.48
C GLU A 66 3.88 19.78 -0.56
N LEU A 67 3.62 20.44 -1.69
CA LEU A 67 3.23 19.76 -2.92
C LEU A 67 4.49 19.30 -3.65
N VAL A 68 4.60 18.01 -3.92
CA VAL A 68 5.59 17.45 -4.83
C VAL A 68 4.91 17.24 -6.17
N VAL A 69 5.27 18.08 -7.15
CA VAL A 69 4.72 18.00 -8.50
C VAL A 69 5.49 16.93 -9.29
N ALA A 70 4.95 15.73 -9.34
CA ALA A 70 5.61 14.58 -9.96
C ALA A 70 4.59 13.50 -10.38
N ASP A 71 5.02 12.63 -11.30
CA ASP A 71 4.37 11.35 -11.45
C ASP A 71 4.55 10.50 -10.18
N TRP A 72 3.52 9.74 -9.79
CA TRP A 72 3.57 8.91 -8.58
C TRP A 72 4.64 7.83 -8.65
N SER A 73 4.83 7.19 -9.81
CA SER A 73 5.85 6.14 -9.97
C SER A 73 7.25 6.74 -9.86
N GLU A 74 7.51 7.84 -10.55
CA GLU A 74 8.81 8.54 -10.49
C GLU A 74 9.13 9.04 -9.07
N PHE A 75 8.14 9.58 -8.37
CA PHE A 75 8.28 9.99 -6.97
C PHE A 75 8.71 8.81 -6.10
N PHE A 76 7.99 7.68 -6.17
CA PHE A 76 8.28 6.51 -5.32
C PHE A 76 9.61 5.85 -5.66
N ASP A 77 9.99 5.79 -6.94
CA ASP A 77 11.32 5.29 -7.34
C ASP A 77 12.43 6.11 -6.66
N SER A 78 12.33 7.44 -6.69
CA SER A 78 13.31 8.35 -6.09
C SER A 78 13.28 8.43 -4.55
N TRP A 79 12.08 8.40 -3.96
CA TRP A 79 11.89 8.59 -2.53
C TRP A 79 12.23 7.32 -1.75
N LEU A 80 11.78 6.15 -2.22
CA LEU A 80 12.05 4.87 -1.55
C LEU A 80 13.51 4.45 -1.66
N ASP A 81 14.23 4.82 -2.74
CA ASP A 81 15.68 4.59 -2.85
C ASP A 81 16.50 5.40 -1.83
N ARG A 82 15.95 6.51 -1.34
CA ARG A 82 16.57 7.40 -0.34
C ARG A 82 15.97 7.24 1.06
N ALA A 83 14.91 6.44 1.19
CA ALA A 83 14.19 6.29 2.44
C ALA A 83 15.10 5.62 3.48
N PRO A 84 15.30 6.24 4.64
CA PRO A 84 16.04 5.61 5.71
C PRO A 84 15.23 4.45 6.29
N VAL A 85 15.89 3.34 6.57
CA VAL A 85 15.31 2.29 7.41
C VAL A 85 15.33 2.82 8.84
N ALA A 86 14.16 3.20 9.35
CA ALA A 86 14.02 3.62 10.74
C ALA A 86 14.44 2.48 11.68
N ALA A 87 15.20 2.79 12.72
CA ALA A 87 15.53 1.78 13.73
C ALA A 87 14.29 1.39 14.54
N SER A 88 14.36 0.24 15.23
CA SER A 88 13.26 -0.18 16.11
C SER A 88 12.97 0.89 17.16
N GLY A 89 11.72 1.38 17.20
CA GLY A 89 11.28 2.44 18.10
C GLY A 89 11.45 3.86 17.56
N GLU A 90 12.00 4.06 16.36
CA GLU A 90 12.04 5.37 15.70
C GLU A 90 10.81 5.61 14.82
N ALA A 91 10.44 6.88 14.67
CA ALA A 91 9.37 7.29 13.78
C ALA A 91 9.76 7.03 12.31
N GLY A 92 9.01 6.16 11.65
CA GLY A 92 9.21 5.80 10.25
C GLY A 92 8.45 6.70 9.26
N ASP A 93 8.80 6.59 8.00
CA ASP A 93 8.04 7.19 6.90
C ASP A 93 6.78 6.36 6.60
N ALA A 94 5.71 7.02 6.20
CA ALA A 94 4.41 6.38 5.92
C ALA A 94 3.82 6.85 4.58
N ILE A 95 2.96 6.01 4.01
CA ILE A 95 2.25 6.29 2.76
C ILE A 95 0.74 6.25 3.04
N VAL A 96 0.06 7.34 2.70
CA VAL A 96 -1.41 7.41 2.60
C VAL A 96 -1.79 7.13 1.15
N PRO A 97 -2.31 5.92 0.84
CA PRO A 97 -2.69 5.58 -0.52
C PRO A 97 -3.93 6.37 -0.96
N SER A 98 -4.13 6.47 -2.27
CA SER A 98 -5.40 6.93 -2.83
C SER A 98 -6.49 5.90 -2.55
N PRO A 99 -7.70 6.31 -2.14
CA PRO A 99 -8.82 5.39 -1.91
C PRO A 99 -9.35 4.78 -3.21
N LEU A 100 -8.90 5.27 -4.37
CA LEU A 100 -9.14 4.64 -5.67
C LEU A 100 -8.24 3.42 -5.92
N MET A 101 -7.45 3.01 -4.91
CA MET A 101 -6.62 1.80 -4.88
C MET A 101 -5.74 1.57 -6.12
N PRO A 102 -4.92 2.54 -6.56
CA PRO A 102 -3.88 2.22 -7.52
C PRO A 102 -2.87 1.27 -6.83
N HIS A 103 -2.53 0.15 -7.46
CA HIS A 103 -1.60 -0.86 -6.90
C HIS A 103 -0.13 -0.43 -7.04
N LEU A 104 0.16 0.83 -6.66
CA LEU A 104 1.42 1.52 -6.97
C LEU A 104 2.66 0.82 -6.39
N MET A 105 2.53 0.24 -5.19
CA MET A 105 3.66 -0.47 -4.56
C MET A 105 3.98 -1.79 -5.28
N TYR A 106 2.97 -2.45 -5.87
CA TYR A 106 3.22 -3.57 -6.77
C TYR A 106 3.95 -3.12 -8.04
N GLU A 107 3.48 -2.04 -8.68
CA GLU A 107 4.15 -1.49 -9.86
C GLU A 107 5.61 -1.10 -9.57
N TRP A 108 5.85 -0.51 -8.40
CA TRP A 108 7.20 -0.20 -7.92
C TRP A 108 8.05 -1.46 -7.75
N LEU A 109 7.53 -2.53 -7.12
CA LEU A 109 8.24 -3.81 -7.01
C LEU A 109 8.56 -4.44 -8.38
N VAL A 110 7.65 -4.33 -9.36
CA VAL A 110 7.89 -4.79 -10.73
C VAL A 110 9.07 -4.03 -11.36
N ARG A 111 9.10 -2.69 -11.23
CA ARG A 111 10.21 -1.87 -11.76
C ARG A 111 11.53 -2.19 -11.07
N ARG A 112 11.53 -2.33 -9.74
CA ARG A 112 12.70 -2.74 -8.94
C ARG A 112 13.24 -4.10 -9.39
N ALA A 113 12.36 -5.10 -9.56
CA ALA A 113 12.75 -6.42 -10.03
C ALA A 113 13.34 -6.40 -11.46
N ARG A 114 12.75 -5.61 -12.37
CA ARG A 114 13.29 -5.42 -13.74
C ARG A 114 14.67 -4.78 -13.74
N SER A 115 14.86 -3.74 -12.93
CA SER A 115 16.17 -3.08 -12.78
C SER A 115 17.21 -4.02 -12.17
N ARG A 116 16.81 -4.86 -11.21
CA ARG A 116 17.69 -5.81 -10.53
C ARG A 116 18.11 -6.98 -11.44
N TRP A 117 17.21 -7.43 -12.32
CA TRP A 117 17.45 -8.57 -13.20
C TRP A 117 17.04 -8.28 -14.65
N PRO A 118 17.82 -7.48 -15.41
CA PRO A 118 17.47 -7.10 -16.78
C PRO A 118 17.40 -8.29 -17.75
N GLY A 119 18.04 -9.41 -17.42
CA GLY A 119 18.02 -10.65 -18.22
C GLY A 119 16.97 -11.68 -17.78
N ARG A 120 16.05 -11.34 -16.86
CA ARG A 120 14.99 -12.26 -16.39
C ARG A 120 13.63 -11.86 -16.91
N MET A 121 12.74 -12.84 -17.02
CA MET A 121 11.32 -12.55 -17.22
C MET A 121 10.74 -11.99 -15.92
N VAL A 122 10.23 -10.76 -15.97
CA VAL A 122 9.58 -10.09 -14.84
C VAL A 122 8.22 -9.57 -15.31
N VAL A 123 7.17 -10.33 -15.00
CA VAL A 123 5.81 -10.11 -15.52
C VAL A 123 4.76 -10.33 -14.44
N GLN A 124 3.59 -9.71 -14.62
CA GLN A 124 2.41 -10.06 -13.85
C GLN A 124 1.81 -11.35 -14.40
N ARG A 125 1.50 -12.31 -13.51
CA ARG A 125 0.73 -13.50 -13.86
C ARG A 125 -0.71 -13.39 -13.31
N PRO A 126 -1.70 -13.97 -14.01
CA PRO A 126 -3.06 -14.03 -13.48
C PRO A 126 -3.12 -14.85 -12.19
N LEU A 127 -3.72 -14.28 -11.14
CA LEU A 127 -4.03 -15.00 -9.91
C LEU A 127 -5.35 -15.76 -10.07
N THR A 128 -5.29 -17.03 -10.49
CA THR A 128 -6.49 -17.83 -10.79
C THR A 128 -7.06 -18.58 -9.59
N ALA A 129 -6.26 -18.76 -8.52
CA ALA A 129 -6.70 -19.43 -7.32
C ALA A 129 -7.81 -18.63 -6.61
N PRO A 130 -8.88 -19.29 -6.12
CA PRO A 130 -9.96 -18.62 -5.41
C PRO A 130 -9.45 -18.06 -4.08
N ILE A 131 -9.75 -16.78 -3.83
CA ILE A 131 -9.36 -16.07 -2.61
C ILE A 131 -10.40 -16.32 -1.51
N GLY A 132 -11.66 -16.52 -1.89
CA GLY A 132 -12.76 -16.84 -0.97
C GLY A 132 -13.46 -15.62 -0.38
N THR A 133 -13.29 -14.45 -1.00
CA THR A 133 -14.01 -13.23 -0.65
C THR A 133 -15.35 -13.13 -1.41
N PRO A 134 -16.42 -12.58 -0.82
CA PRO A 134 -17.70 -12.34 -1.48
C PRO A 134 -17.59 -11.56 -2.80
N TYR A 135 -16.74 -10.52 -2.82
CA TYR A 135 -16.39 -9.82 -4.04
C TYR A 135 -14.97 -10.17 -4.44
N ASP A 136 -14.79 -10.56 -5.70
CA ASP A 136 -13.51 -10.98 -6.26
C ASP A 136 -13.47 -10.77 -7.80
N ALA A 137 -12.99 -9.61 -8.24
CA ALA A 137 -13.01 -9.20 -9.64
C ALA A 137 -11.59 -9.08 -10.21
N ALA A 138 -11.36 -9.68 -11.39
CA ALA A 138 -10.13 -9.47 -12.14
C ALA A 138 -10.25 -8.23 -13.04
N ALA A 139 -9.26 -7.35 -13.00
CA ALA A 139 -9.14 -6.20 -13.90
C ALA A 139 -8.33 -6.55 -15.15
N PRO A 140 -8.43 -5.74 -16.23
CA PRO A 140 -7.73 -6.01 -17.49
C PRO A 140 -6.21 -6.03 -17.38
N ASP A 141 -5.64 -5.34 -16.39
CA ASP A 141 -4.21 -5.35 -16.05
C ASP A 141 -3.77 -6.64 -15.33
N GLY A 142 -4.71 -7.53 -15.00
CA GLY A 142 -4.50 -8.77 -14.27
C GLY A 142 -4.54 -8.61 -12.75
N THR A 143 -4.77 -7.41 -12.21
CA THR A 143 -4.92 -7.20 -10.77
C THR A 143 -6.28 -7.73 -10.32
N ARG A 144 -6.32 -8.40 -9.16
CA ARG A 144 -7.58 -8.81 -8.54
C ARG A 144 -7.97 -7.87 -7.43
N TYR A 145 -9.18 -7.35 -7.54
CA TYR A 145 -9.83 -6.51 -6.54
C TYR A 145 -10.76 -7.38 -5.70
N ILE A 146 -10.47 -7.47 -4.41
CA ILE A 146 -11.16 -8.34 -3.47
C ILE A 146 -11.80 -7.56 -2.32
N SER A 147 -12.90 -8.08 -1.80
CA SER A 147 -13.60 -7.47 -0.68
C SER A 147 -14.46 -8.45 0.11
N PHE A 148 -14.40 -8.35 1.44
CA PHE A 148 -15.33 -9.02 2.37
C PHE A 148 -16.71 -8.36 2.43
N ALA A 149 -16.84 -7.15 1.91
CA ALA A 149 -18.11 -6.50 1.67
C ALA A 149 -18.52 -6.69 0.21
N ASP A 150 -19.69 -7.28 -0.02
CA ASP A 150 -20.39 -7.29 -1.31
C ASP A 150 -21.36 -6.10 -1.46
N TRP A 151 -21.22 -5.10 -0.59
CA TRP A 151 -21.95 -3.84 -0.57
C TRP A 151 -21.01 -2.63 -0.66
N LEU A 152 -21.58 -1.44 -0.89
CA LEU A 152 -20.83 -0.19 -0.87
C LEU A 152 -20.69 0.36 0.55
N CYS A 153 -19.45 0.40 1.05
CA CYS A 153 -19.10 1.06 2.31
C CYS A 153 -19.04 2.59 2.15
N PRO A 154 -19.19 3.37 3.25
CA PRO A 154 -18.84 4.79 3.24
C PRO A 154 -17.38 4.99 2.82
N THR A 155 -17.11 6.03 2.02
CA THR A 155 -15.76 6.28 1.47
C THR A 155 -14.66 6.47 2.52
N HIS A 156 -15.02 6.94 3.70
CA HIS A 156 -14.11 7.13 4.84
C HIS A 156 -14.36 6.10 5.95
N CYS A 157 -14.77 4.89 5.59
CA CYS A 157 -14.94 3.81 6.55
C CYS A 157 -13.61 3.53 7.27
N VAL A 158 -13.59 3.68 8.59
CA VAL A 158 -12.41 3.42 9.42
C VAL A 158 -12.27 1.94 9.84
N GLU A 159 -13.11 1.08 9.27
CA GLU A 159 -13.13 -0.37 9.54
C GLU A 159 -13.28 -0.72 11.03
N PRO A 160 -14.32 -0.19 11.70
CA PRO A 160 -14.54 -0.43 13.11
C PRO A 160 -14.78 -1.92 13.42
N ALA A 161 -14.57 -2.29 14.68
CA ALA A 161 -14.82 -3.66 15.16
C ALA A 161 -16.27 -4.13 14.93
N VAL A 162 -17.24 -3.21 14.91
CA VAL A 162 -18.63 -3.48 14.54
C VAL A 162 -18.92 -2.79 13.21
N CYS A 163 -19.22 -3.56 12.17
CA CYS A 163 -19.48 -3.02 10.84
C CYS A 163 -20.77 -2.19 10.83
N PRO A 164 -20.76 -0.94 10.32
CA PRO A 164 -21.95 -0.09 10.32
C PRO A 164 -23.04 -0.57 9.36
N VAL A 165 -22.67 -1.37 8.35
CA VAL A 165 -23.62 -1.90 7.36
C VAL A 165 -24.30 -3.16 7.87
N THR A 166 -23.52 -4.15 8.32
CA THR A 166 -24.08 -5.43 8.82
C THR A 166 -24.57 -5.34 10.27
N ARG A 167 -24.12 -4.33 11.02
CA ARG A 167 -24.35 -4.15 12.46
C ARG A 167 -23.87 -5.33 13.31
N ALA A 168 -22.87 -6.05 12.81
CA ALA A 168 -22.28 -7.21 13.47
C ALA A 168 -20.77 -7.04 13.66
N PRO A 169 -20.14 -7.78 14.59
CA PRO A 169 -18.70 -7.82 14.72
C PRO A 169 -18.02 -8.21 13.40
N ARG A 170 -16.95 -7.51 13.05
CA ARG A 170 -16.07 -7.85 11.94
C ARG A 170 -15.23 -9.06 12.35
N THR A 171 -15.38 -10.16 11.63
CA THR A 171 -14.72 -11.45 11.94
C THR A 171 -13.68 -11.86 10.91
N TRP A 172 -13.27 -10.94 10.04
CA TRP A 172 -12.35 -11.16 8.94
C TRP A 172 -11.21 -10.15 8.97
N GLU A 173 -10.05 -10.56 8.46
CA GLU A 173 -8.90 -9.72 8.15
C GLU A 173 -8.34 -10.12 6.79
N MET A 174 -8.12 -9.14 5.89
CA MET A 174 -7.61 -9.41 4.54
C MET A 174 -6.18 -9.92 4.56
N SER A 175 -5.33 -9.43 5.48
CA SER A 175 -3.95 -9.92 5.63
C SER A 175 -3.93 -11.43 5.86
N ASP A 176 -4.73 -11.91 6.82
CA ASP A 176 -4.77 -13.32 7.20
C ASP A 176 -5.31 -14.19 6.06
N ALA A 177 -6.26 -13.66 5.27
CA ALA A 177 -6.77 -14.34 4.09
C ALA A 177 -5.70 -14.49 2.99
N LEU A 178 -4.86 -13.47 2.80
CA LEU A 178 -3.78 -13.50 1.82
C LEU A 178 -2.57 -14.30 2.27
N GLU A 179 -2.27 -14.34 3.56
CA GLU A 179 -1.28 -15.26 4.14
C GLU A 179 -1.69 -16.72 3.88
N ARG A 180 -2.93 -17.08 4.23
CA ARG A 180 -3.46 -18.42 3.91
C ARG A 180 -3.51 -18.72 2.41
N LEU A 181 -3.68 -17.71 1.56
CA LEU A 181 -3.60 -17.89 0.11
C LEU A 181 -2.17 -18.18 -0.33
N ALA A 182 -1.18 -17.43 0.18
CA ALA A 182 0.23 -17.66 -0.12
C ALA A 182 0.65 -19.09 0.26
N ASP A 183 0.27 -19.55 1.46
CA ASP A 183 0.55 -20.93 1.92
C ASP A 183 -0.02 -21.97 0.93
N ARG A 184 -1.26 -21.77 0.48
CA ARG A 184 -1.89 -22.69 -0.50
C ARG A 184 -1.23 -22.64 -1.86
N LEU A 185 -0.77 -21.47 -2.31
CA LEU A 185 -0.08 -21.31 -3.58
C LEU A 185 1.30 -21.99 -3.54
N GLU A 186 2.03 -21.87 -2.43
CA GLU A 186 3.34 -22.51 -2.26
C GLU A 186 3.25 -24.04 -2.35
N LEU A 187 2.17 -24.65 -1.85
CA LEU A 187 1.91 -26.09 -2.00
C LEU A 187 1.70 -26.53 -3.46
N ALA A 188 1.27 -25.62 -4.34
CA ALA A 188 0.94 -25.93 -5.73
C ALA A 188 2.08 -25.59 -6.70
N ALA A 189 2.81 -24.49 -6.47
CA ALA A 189 3.89 -24.03 -7.33
C ALA A 189 4.89 -23.16 -6.52
N PRO A 190 6.14 -23.00 -6.98
CA PRO A 190 7.12 -22.12 -6.33
C PRO A 190 6.59 -20.70 -6.13
N THR A 191 6.11 -20.42 -4.92
CA THR A 191 5.52 -19.15 -4.52
C THR A 191 6.21 -18.66 -3.26
N ALA A 192 6.46 -17.35 -3.17
CA ALA A 192 6.94 -16.68 -1.98
C ALA A 192 5.97 -15.57 -1.57
N GLY A 193 6.10 -15.10 -0.33
CA GLY A 193 5.27 -14.02 0.20
C GLY A 193 4.29 -14.49 1.27
N PRO A 194 3.26 -13.67 1.55
CA PRO A 194 2.89 -12.49 0.78
C PRO A 194 3.72 -11.24 1.14
N ALA A 195 3.96 -10.37 0.16
CA ALA A 195 4.38 -8.99 0.41
C ALA A 195 3.12 -8.12 0.56
N LEU A 196 2.80 -7.72 1.79
CA LEU A 196 1.57 -7.00 2.12
C LEU A 196 1.81 -5.57 2.59
N PHE A 197 1.12 -4.63 1.94
CA PHE A 197 1.07 -3.22 2.33
C PHE A 197 -0.28 -2.96 2.98
N VAL A 198 -0.33 -3.19 4.30
CA VAL A 198 -1.57 -3.16 5.08
C VAL A 198 -1.87 -1.73 5.53
N CYS A 199 -2.86 -1.11 4.87
CA CYS A 199 -3.39 0.20 5.20
C CYS A 199 -4.18 0.12 6.51
N ARG A 200 -3.64 0.75 7.57
CA ARG A 200 -4.28 0.85 8.88
C ARG A 200 -4.62 2.31 9.17
N HIS A 201 -5.81 2.54 9.70
CA HIS A 201 -6.21 3.86 10.19
C HIS A 201 -5.42 4.20 11.45
N ARG A 202 -4.54 5.21 11.38
CA ARG A 202 -3.67 5.58 12.52
C ARG A 202 -4.16 6.78 13.30
N VAL A 203 -4.67 7.80 12.60
CA VAL A 203 -5.14 9.01 13.25
C VAL A 203 -6.25 9.66 12.45
N PHE A 204 -7.32 10.06 13.13
CA PHE A 204 -8.47 10.79 12.56
C PHE A 204 -9.01 10.17 11.24
N GLY A 205 -9.04 8.85 11.16
CA GLY A 205 -9.51 8.13 9.98
C GLY A 205 -8.60 8.21 8.76
N VAL A 206 -7.33 8.59 8.92
CA VAL A 206 -6.30 8.50 7.87
C VAL A 206 -5.70 7.10 7.87
N GLY A 207 -5.98 6.34 6.81
CA GLY A 207 -5.37 5.04 6.54
C GLY A 207 -3.99 5.20 5.92
N MET A 208 -3.00 4.47 6.43
CA MET A 208 -1.64 4.46 5.90
C MET A 208 -0.92 3.13 6.15
N PHE A 209 0.12 2.86 5.37
CA PHE A 209 1.07 1.77 5.60
C PHE A 209 2.50 2.32 5.68
N ASP A 210 3.38 1.57 6.35
CA ASP A 210 4.77 2.00 6.56
C ASP A 210 5.62 1.79 5.31
N VAL A 211 6.54 2.73 5.06
CA VAL A 211 7.61 2.55 4.07
C VAL A 211 8.47 1.32 4.41
N ALA A 212 8.68 1.03 5.69
CA ALA A 212 9.41 -0.17 6.12
C ALA A 212 8.78 -1.47 5.57
N ALA A 213 7.46 -1.56 5.50
CA ALA A 213 6.77 -2.71 4.91
C ALA A 213 7.00 -2.81 3.39
N VAL A 214 7.12 -1.66 2.71
CA VAL A 214 7.45 -1.60 1.27
C VAL A 214 8.86 -2.11 1.01
N LEU A 215 9.83 -1.65 1.80
CA LEU A 215 11.23 -2.07 1.69
C LEU A 215 11.41 -3.55 2.04
N GLU A 216 10.67 -4.04 3.04
CA GLU A 216 10.61 -5.45 3.39
C GLU A 216 10.02 -6.31 2.25
N GLY A 217 8.96 -5.81 1.58
CA GLY A 217 8.44 -6.42 0.37
C GLY A 217 9.47 -6.53 -0.76
N ASP A 218 10.29 -5.49 -0.98
CA ASP A 218 11.38 -5.54 -1.98
C ASP A 218 12.47 -6.54 -1.58
N ARG A 219 12.82 -6.62 -0.29
CA ARG A 219 13.76 -7.62 0.21
C ARG A 219 13.24 -9.03 -0.03
N LEU A 220 11.96 -9.28 0.25
CA LEU A 220 11.31 -10.57 0.00
C LEU A 220 11.38 -10.96 -1.48
N VAL A 221 11.04 -10.03 -2.38
CA VAL A 221 11.14 -10.24 -3.84
C VAL A 221 12.58 -10.53 -4.25
N ALA A 222 13.54 -9.74 -3.75
CA ALA A 222 14.97 -9.91 -4.02
C ALA A 222 15.46 -11.31 -3.62
N GLU A 223 15.13 -11.74 -2.41
CA GLU A 223 15.53 -13.04 -1.86
C GLU A 223 14.88 -14.22 -2.60
N ALA A 224 13.58 -14.14 -2.89
CA ALA A 224 12.87 -15.16 -3.66
C ALA A 224 13.52 -15.33 -5.04
N GLY A 225 13.79 -14.22 -5.72
CA GLY A 225 14.45 -14.23 -7.02
C GLY A 225 15.90 -14.72 -7.00
N GLN A 226 16.66 -14.50 -5.93
CA GLN A 226 18.03 -15.03 -5.81
C GLN A 226 18.06 -16.54 -5.57
N ARG A 227 17.13 -17.06 -4.75
CA ARG A 227 17.11 -18.48 -4.38
C ARG A 227 16.52 -19.39 -5.45
N ARG A 228 15.67 -18.85 -6.35
CA ARG A 228 14.91 -19.65 -7.31
C ARG A 228 15.02 -19.10 -8.73
N GLN A 229 15.26 -20.00 -9.68
CA GLN A 229 15.27 -19.68 -11.11
C GLN A 229 13.88 -19.26 -11.62
N GLU A 230 12.84 -19.82 -11.01
CA GLU A 230 11.44 -19.47 -11.26
C GLU A 230 10.67 -19.38 -9.94
N VAL A 231 9.96 -18.27 -9.71
CA VAL A 231 9.13 -18.05 -8.52
C VAL A 231 8.05 -17.01 -8.77
N ASP A 232 6.88 -17.25 -8.21
CA ASP A 232 5.80 -16.28 -8.10
C ASP A 232 5.83 -15.61 -6.71
N VAL A 233 5.52 -14.31 -6.63
CA VAL A 233 5.41 -13.58 -5.36
C VAL A 233 4.02 -12.97 -5.26
N LEU A 234 3.28 -13.35 -4.22
CA LEU A 234 1.97 -12.75 -3.95
C LEU A 234 2.17 -11.35 -3.34
N VAL A 235 1.57 -10.34 -3.95
CA VAL A 235 1.68 -8.94 -3.51
C VAL A 235 0.30 -8.33 -3.32
N GLY A 236 0.05 -7.72 -2.18
CA GLY A 236 -1.23 -7.10 -1.84
C GLY A 236 -1.08 -5.69 -1.27
N THR A 237 -1.88 -4.74 -1.75
CA THR A 237 -2.15 -3.48 -1.05
C THR A 237 -3.56 -3.59 -0.49
N VAL A 238 -3.68 -3.67 0.82
CA VAL A 238 -4.93 -4.12 1.47
C VAL A 238 -5.29 -3.27 2.69
N SER A 239 -6.57 -3.20 2.99
CA SER A 239 -7.08 -2.82 4.31
C SER A 239 -7.60 -4.07 5.04
N GLY A 240 -8.30 -3.93 6.16
CA GLY A 240 -8.94 -5.07 6.82
C GLY A 240 -10.07 -5.71 5.99
N CYS A 241 -10.70 -4.94 5.10
CA CYS A 241 -11.89 -5.36 4.35
C CYS A 241 -11.68 -5.52 2.84
N HIS A 242 -10.77 -4.75 2.24
CA HIS A 242 -10.63 -4.62 0.78
C HIS A 242 -9.17 -4.77 0.36
N GLY A 243 -8.91 -5.12 -0.91
CA GLY A 243 -7.54 -5.23 -1.39
C GLY A 243 -7.39 -5.27 -2.90
N ALA A 244 -6.23 -4.80 -3.36
CA ALA A 244 -5.71 -5.03 -4.70
C ALA A 244 -4.57 -6.03 -4.60
N VAL A 245 -4.65 -7.12 -5.35
CA VAL A 245 -3.74 -8.27 -5.24
C VAL A 245 -3.23 -8.67 -6.61
N SER A 246 -1.95 -8.99 -6.70
CA SER A 246 -1.31 -9.39 -7.97
C SER A 246 -0.20 -10.40 -7.70
N LEU A 247 0.10 -11.20 -8.73
CA LEU A 247 1.18 -12.18 -8.70
C LEU A 247 2.34 -11.65 -9.53
N LEU A 248 3.48 -11.36 -8.87
CA LEU A 248 4.72 -11.00 -9.54
C LEU A 248 5.48 -12.27 -9.90
N HIS A 249 5.67 -12.52 -11.18
CA HIS A 249 6.45 -13.65 -11.66
C HIS A 249 7.89 -13.25 -11.96
N LEU A 250 8.83 -14.03 -11.43
CA LEU A 250 10.26 -13.98 -11.76
C LEU A 250 10.67 -15.31 -12.40
N GLY A 251 11.05 -15.29 -13.67
CA GLY A 251 11.43 -16.48 -14.43
C GLY A 251 12.78 -16.34 -15.12
N PRO A 252 13.26 -17.40 -15.81
CA PRO A 252 14.38 -17.28 -16.73
C PRO A 252 14.02 -16.29 -17.84
N GLY A 253 15.00 -15.51 -18.31
CA GLY A 253 14.80 -14.67 -19.48
C GLY A 253 14.57 -15.51 -20.75
N PRO A 254 14.07 -14.88 -21.82
CA PRO A 254 14.04 -15.52 -23.13
C PRO A 254 15.46 -15.97 -23.51
N VAL A 255 15.62 -17.24 -23.84
CA VAL A 255 16.89 -17.77 -24.36
C VAL A 255 17.08 -17.12 -25.73
N ALA A 256 18.19 -16.39 -25.92
CA ALA A 256 18.54 -15.85 -27.23
C ALA A 256 18.59 -17.01 -28.24
N PRO A 257 17.96 -16.89 -29.42
CA PRO A 257 18.10 -17.91 -30.45
C PRO A 257 19.59 -18.07 -30.79
N ARG A 258 20.04 -19.32 -30.81
CA ARG A 258 21.40 -19.69 -31.21
C ARG A 258 21.65 -19.39 -32.69
#